data_AF-A0A6J4L2Z1-F1
#
_entry.id   AF-A0A6J4L2Z1-F1
#
_cell.length_a   1.000
_cell.length_b   1.000
_cell.length_c   1.000
_cell.angle_alpha   90.00
_cell.angle_beta   90.00
_cell.angle_gamma   90.00
#
_symmetry.space_group_name_H-M   'P 1'
#
loop_
_entity.id
_entity.type
_entity.pdbx_description
1 polymer ?
#
loop_
_entity_poly.entity_id
_entity_poly.type
_entity_poly.pdbx_seq_one_letter_code
_entity_poly.pdbx_strand_id
1 'polypeptide(L)'
;MTLVVASAAVLGFALVLARSRLGVVAQRIVRAALDGVTAVLDPDLDDLEKERAARRAGVHLLGGAFGLAWRFGLALAAAGLVVLGADASGVEPTERVLDTMVGLDFIAGISVAAAVLWWALVKAGVVGRRRPAQEPAYAEADQLMHRLAFANRRMIRAAARLDNRIFRRSIQRVSVAPPVFIVSLPRGGTTALLNALHRLPGVATHEYRDMPFVTAPLLWSRLGGDRSKRVEKRERAHGDGLEIGLDSPEAFDEVLWRAHWPQKYAAGRIRTFDEGDLDDDATDDFARHHAKVALVRHGRSADACRYVSKNNANIGRLRVLDRMFPGCSIVVALRRPAAHAASLHRQHERFLRLHAEDPFVRDYMRDIGHLEFGELHQPIDFADLADLVGAHEPSEPDYWLAYWIAAFEEVARHQGEVVVVQQDDLRARPQATMKRVCSSLGIDNAGTDFTSEFRPGADPTPEDLFSPDLLARADDLYERVAAKAMAADG
;
A
#
# COMPACT_ATOMS: atom_id res chain seq x y z
N MET A 1 -12.86 50.08 12.70
CA MET A 1 -11.42 50.09 12.34
C MET A 1 -10.78 48.72 12.63
N THR A 2 -11.41 47.92 13.48
CA THR A 2 -11.07 46.54 13.89
C THR A 2 -10.68 45.58 12.75
N LEU A 3 -11.48 45.49 11.68
CA LEU A 3 -11.19 44.60 10.53
C LEU A 3 -9.88 44.96 9.81
N VAL A 4 -9.55 46.26 9.74
CA VAL A 4 -8.33 46.75 9.09
C VAL A 4 -7.11 46.38 9.94
N VAL A 5 -7.19 46.59 11.26
CA VAL A 5 -6.13 46.22 12.21
C VAL A 5 -5.93 44.70 12.24
N ALA A 6 -7.01 43.92 12.28
CA ALA A 6 -6.97 42.46 12.24
C ALA A 6 -6.34 41.93 10.93
N SER A 7 -6.73 42.50 9.78
CA SER A 7 -6.17 42.12 8.47
C SER A 7 -4.69 42.51 8.37
N ALA A 8 -4.30 43.68 8.90
CA ALA A 8 -2.91 44.11 8.95
C ALA A 8 -2.04 43.20 9.85
N ALA A 9 -2.59 42.72 10.97
CA ALA A 9 -1.92 41.76 11.84
C ALA A 9 -1.68 40.42 11.14
N VAL A 10 -2.69 39.90 10.42
CA VAL A 10 -2.57 38.67 9.61
C VAL A 10 -1.55 38.86 8.48
N LEU A 11 -1.54 40.02 7.82
CA LEU A 11 -0.58 40.33 6.77
C LEU A 11 0.85 40.40 7.32
N GLY A 12 1.05 41.04 8.48
CA GLY A 12 2.34 41.10 9.18
C GLY A 12 2.86 39.70 9.53
N PHE A 13 1.99 38.86 10.08
CA PHE A 13 2.29 37.44 10.35
C PHE A 13 2.74 36.70 9.09
N ALA A 14 1.94 36.80 8.01
CA ALA A 14 2.22 36.11 6.75
C ALA A 14 3.52 36.59 6.09
N LEU A 15 3.81 37.89 6.14
CA LEU A 15 5.02 38.48 5.56
C LEU A 15 6.29 37.99 6.26
N VAL A 16 6.26 37.89 7.59
CA VAL A 16 7.37 37.38 8.38
C VAL A 16 7.58 35.90 8.11
N LEU A 17 6.51 35.09 8.06
CA LEU A 17 6.62 33.68 7.68
C LEU A 17 7.21 33.53 6.27
N ALA A 18 6.72 34.29 5.29
CA ALA A 18 7.21 34.23 3.91
C ALA A 18 8.70 34.60 3.79
N ARG A 19 9.16 35.62 4.53
CA ARG A 19 10.58 36.03 4.54
C ARG A 19 11.48 35.12 5.36
N SER A 20 10.93 34.39 6.33
CA SER A 20 11.71 33.56 7.25
C SER A 20 12.28 32.26 6.64
N ARG A 21 11.98 31.97 5.37
CA ARG A 21 12.45 30.79 4.62
C ARG A 21 12.21 29.47 5.35
N LEU A 22 11.01 29.29 5.94
CA LEU A 22 10.63 28.10 6.71
C LEU A 22 10.89 26.78 5.98
N GLY A 23 10.62 26.74 4.67
CA GLY A 23 10.87 25.55 3.86
C GLY A 23 12.34 25.10 3.88
N VAL A 24 13.29 26.03 3.88
CA VAL A 24 14.74 25.71 3.93
C VAL A 24 15.13 25.15 5.29
N VAL A 25 14.55 25.68 6.38
CA VAL A 25 14.83 25.19 7.74
C VAL A 25 14.20 23.82 7.96
N ALA A 26 12.96 23.62 7.50
CA ALA A 26 12.28 22.32 7.54
C ALA A 26 13.06 21.26 6.74
N GLN A 27 13.53 21.59 5.54
CA GLN A 27 14.36 20.68 4.74
C GLN A 27 15.70 20.33 5.44
N ARG A 28 16.33 21.28 6.13
CA ARG A 28 17.55 21.01 6.92
C ARG A 28 17.30 20.10 8.11
N ILE A 29 16.16 20.24 8.79
CA ILE A 29 15.74 19.35 9.88
C ILE A 29 15.56 17.92 9.35
N VAL A 30 14.85 17.77 8.23
CA VAL A 30 14.61 16.47 7.61
C VAL A 30 15.93 15.82 7.17
N ARG A 31 16.83 16.57 6.52
CA ARG A 31 18.15 16.04 6.15
C ARG A 31 18.98 15.63 7.36
N ALA A 32 19.05 16.47 8.39
CA ALA A 32 19.80 16.13 9.62
C ALA A 32 19.24 14.89 10.33
N ALA A 33 17.91 14.68 10.30
CA ALA A 33 17.29 13.47 10.83
C ALA A 33 17.66 12.23 10.00
N LEU A 34 17.60 12.35 8.67
CA LEU A 34 17.97 11.26 7.76
C LEU A 34 19.45 10.92 7.88
N ASP A 35 20.36 11.90 7.86
CA ASP A 35 21.81 11.71 7.99
C ASP A 35 22.17 11.02 9.31
N GLY A 36 21.48 11.38 10.42
CA GLY A 36 21.66 10.73 11.71
C GLY A 36 21.20 9.28 11.74
N VAL A 37 20.08 8.97 11.09
CA VAL A 37 19.57 7.61 10.98
C VAL A 37 20.46 6.76 10.06
N THR A 38 20.88 7.29 8.92
CA THR A 38 21.77 6.61 7.98
C THR A 38 23.10 6.24 8.64
N ALA A 39 23.70 7.17 9.38
CA ALA A 39 24.97 6.90 10.08
C ALA A 39 24.84 5.87 11.21
N VAL A 40 23.70 5.82 11.92
CA VAL A 40 23.46 4.80 12.96
C VAL A 40 23.26 3.40 12.35
N LEU A 41 22.73 3.33 11.13
CA LEU A 41 22.46 2.09 10.40
C LEU A 41 23.63 1.64 9.51
N ASP A 42 24.70 2.42 9.43
CA ASP A 42 25.88 2.11 8.62
C ASP A 42 26.73 1.01 9.31
N PRO A 43 26.89 -0.18 8.69
CA PRO A 43 27.66 -1.27 9.27
C PRO A 43 29.18 -0.99 9.28
N ASP A 44 29.66 -0.06 8.45
CA ASP A 44 31.08 0.26 8.32
C ASP A 44 31.57 1.31 9.34
N LEU A 45 30.65 1.90 10.12
CA LEU A 45 30.95 2.87 11.18
C LEU A 45 31.08 2.19 12.55
N ASP A 46 32.09 2.62 13.32
CA ASP A 46 32.26 2.17 14.70
C ASP A 46 31.18 2.76 15.64
N ASP A 47 31.00 2.16 16.81
CA ASP A 47 29.96 2.59 17.77
C ASP A 47 30.15 4.04 18.26
N LEU A 48 31.40 4.51 18.34
CA LEU A 48 31.74 5.87 18.75
C LEU A 48 31.43 6.89 17.62
N GLU A 49 31.58 6.49 16.37
CA GLU A 49 31.23 7.25 15.17
C GLU A 49 29.72 7.34 14.99
N LYS A 50 29.00 6.24 15.24
CA LYS A 50 27.53 6.20 15.32
C LYS A 50 27.01 7.14 16.40
N GLU A 51 27.59 7.08 17.60
CA GLU A 51 27.21 7.97 18.71
C GLU A 51 27.47 9.44 18.36
N ARG A 52 28.63 9.76 17.76
CA ARG A 52 28.97 11.13 17.31
C ARG A 52 28.05 11.62 16.20
N ALA A 53 27.63 10.75 15.28
CA ALA A 53 26.70 11.11 14.21
C ALA A 53 25.29 11.34 14.75
N ALA A 54 24.79 10.46 15.63
CA ALA A 54 23.51 10.61 16.31
C ALA A 54 23.47 11.89 17.16
N ARG A 55 24.55 12.21 17.89
CA ARG A 55 24.66 13.43 18.68
C ARG A 55 24.68 14.69 17.81
N ARG A 56 25.40 14.68 16.69
CA ARG A 56 25.42 15.80 15.72
C ARG A 56 24.04 16.01 15.09
N ALA A 57 23.38 14.95 14.66
CA ALA A 57 22.01 15.00 14.18
C ALA A 57 21.05 15.55 15.24
N GLY A 58 21.18 15.11 16.50
CA GLY A 58 20.41 15.63 17.63
C GLY A 58 20.59 17.14 17.86
N VAL A 59 21.82 17.65 17.79
CA VAL A 59 22.11 19.09 17.91
C VAL A 59 21.50 19.89 16.75
N HIS A 60 21.60 19.37 15.51
CA HIS A 60 21.00 20.01 14.34
C HIS A 60 19.47 19.98 14.38
N LEU A 61 18.87 18.90 14.90
CA LEU A 61 17.43 18.77 15.12
C LEU A 61 16.93 19.77 16.16
N LEU A 62 17.61 19.87 17.31
CA LEU A 62 17.28 20.84 18.36
C LEU A 62 17.45 22.28 17.87
N GLY A 63 18.55 22.58 17.16
CA GLY A 63 18.78 23.89 16.57
C GLY A 63 17.76 24.25 15.49
N GLY A 64 17.35 23.27 14.68
CA GLY A 64 16.30 23.44 13.68
C GLY A 64 14.92 23.65 14.29
N ALA A 65 14.55 22.86 15.31
CA ALA A 65 13.30 23.01 16.05
C ALA A 65 13.22 24.36 16.76
N PHE A 66 14.30 24.79 17.42
CA PHE A 66 14.41 26.13 17.99
C PHE A 66 14.31 27.21 16.90
N GLY A 67 14.98 27.00 15.76
CA GLY A 67 14.89 27.90 14.61
C GLY A 67 13.47 28.02 14.06
N LEU A 68 12.68 26.94 14.05
CA LEU A 68 11.29 26.94 13.64
C LEU A 68 10.43 27.69 14.66
N ALA A 69 10.56 27.34 15.93
CA ALA A 69 9.84 27.98 17.04
C ALA A 69 10.11 29.49 17.11
N TRP A 70 11.36 29.91 16.95
CA TRP A 70 11.76 31.31 16.93
C TRP A 70 11.11 32.08 15.77
N ARG A 71 11.05 31.48 14.57
CA ARG A 71 10.43 32.12 13.40
C ARG A 71 8.92 32.27 13.55
N PHE A 72 8.26 31.26 14.12
CA PHE A 72 6.86 31.37 14.51
C PHE A 72 6.65 32.43 15.59
N GLY A 73 7.53 32.49 16.59
CA GLY A 73 7.53 33.53 17.62
C GLY A 73 7.67 34.93 17.04
N LEU A 74 8.58 35.14 16.09
CA LEU A 74 8.73 36.41 15.39
C LEU A 74 7.49 36.78 14.56
N ALA A 75 6.86 35.81 13.90
CA ALA A 75 5.65 36.06 13.14
C ALA A 75 4.48 36.47 14.07
N LEU A 76 4.33 35.78 15.20
CA LEU A 76 3.35 36.13 16.23
C LEU A 76 3.65 37.50 16.85
N ALA A 77 4.92 37.81 17.12
CA ALA A 77 5.32 39.11 17.63
C ALA A 77 5.01 40.24 16.63
N ALA A 78 5.23 40.02 15.33
CA ALA A 78 4.87 40.99 14.30
C ALA A 78 3.36 41.25 14.24
N ALA A 79 2.55 40.20 14.37
CA ALA A 79 1.09 40.36 14.48
C ALA A 79 0.71 41.12 15.77
N GLY A 80 1.31 40.74 16.90
CA GLY A 80 1.08 41.38 18.19
C GLY A 80 1.46 42.85 18.23
N LEU A 81 2.56 43.25 17.58
CA LEU A 81 2.96 44.66 17.47
C LEU A 81 1.93 45.51 16.72
N VAL A 82 1.26 44.95 15.70
CA VAL A 82 0.18 45.65 14.99
C VAL A 82 -1.03 45.84 15.89
N VAL A 83 -1.41 44.82 16.66
CA VAL A 83 -2.56 44.86 17.57
C VAL A 83 -2.30 45.81 18.74
N LEU A 84 -1.17 45.66 19.44
CA LEU A 84 -0.79 46.49 20.58
C LEU A 84 -0.50 47.94 20.17
N GLY A 85 0.07 48.16 18.98
CA GLY A 85 0.29 49.50 18.44
C GLY A 85 -1.00 50.24 18.12
N ALA A 86 -2.03 49.52 17.65
CA ALA A 86 -3.36 50.10 17.44
C ALA A 86 -4.03 50.50 18.75
N ASP A 87 -3.86 49.70 19.80
CA ASP A 87 -4.39 49.99 21.13
C ASP A 87 -3.68 51.19 21.78
N ALA A 88 -2.34 51.20 21.76
CA ALA A 88 -1.52 52.28 22.30
C ALA A 88 -1.75 53.63 21.59
N SER A 89 -2.15 53.61 20.32
CA SER A 89 -2.47 54.80 19.53
C SER A 89 -3.94 55.24 19.68
N GLY A 90 -4.74 54.52 20.49
CA GLY A 90 -6.16 54.79 20.69
C GLY A 90 -7.05 54.45 19.49
N VAL A 91 -6.55 53.66 18.53
CA VAL A 91 -7.24 53.33 17.28
C VAL A 91 -8.30 52.24 17.50
N GLU A 92 -7.94 51.13 18.15
CA GLU A 92 -8.86 50.05 18.51
C GLU A 92 -8.35 49.28 19.75
N PRO A 93 -9.21 48.90 20.70
CA PRO A 93 -8.84 48.08 21.84
C PRO A 93 -8.38 46.68 21.43
N THR A 94 -7.33 46.18 22.11
CA THR A 94 -6.77 44.84 21.87
C THR A 94 -7.84 43.73 21.91
N GLU A 95 -8.73 43.76 22.91
CA GLU A 95 -9.77 42.74 23.10
C GLU A 95 -10.70 42.60 21.88
N ARG A 96 -11.15 43.74 21.32
CA ARG A 96 -12.05 43.73 20.15
C ARG A 96 -11.37 43.18 18.90
N VAL A 97 -10.07 43.48 18.73
CA VAL A 97 -9.30 42.98 17.59
C VAL A 97 -9.10 41.47 17.72
N LEU A 98 -8.78 40.97 18.92
CA LEU A 98 -8.62 39.53 19.17
C LEU A 98 -9.93 38.76 19.00
N ASP A 99 -11.05 39.27 19.52
CA ASP A 99 -12.37 38.65 19.33
C ASP A 99 -12.74 38.55 17.85
N THR A 100 -12.44 39.60 17.07
CA THR A 100 -12.65 39.61 15.62
C THR A 100 -11.77 38.57 14.93
N MET A 101 -10.50 38.44 15.34
CA MET A 101 -9.56 37.49 14.73
C MET A 101 -9.93 36.02 14.98
N VAL A 102 -10.58 35.71 16.11
CA VAL A 102 -11.01 34.35 16.45
C VAL A 102 -12.41 34.02 15.88
N GLY A 103 -13.16 35.04 15.44
CA GLY A 103 -14.47 34.87 14.81
C GLY A 103 -14.42 34.04 13.51
N LEU A 104 -15.34 33.08 13.38
CA LEU A 104 -15.45 32.22 12.20
C LEU A 104 -15.64 33.01 10.90
N ASP A 105 -16.38 34.13 10.95
CA ASP A 105 -16.65 34.98 9.80
C ASP A 105 -15.38 35.66 9.26
N PHE A 106 -14.52 36.13 10.18
CA PHE A 106 -13.24 36.73 9.82
C PHE A 106 -12.29 35.68 9.23
N ILE A 107 -12.19 34.51 9.87
CA ILE A 107 -11.36 33.40 9.39
C ILE A 107 -11.79 32.97 7.98
N ALA A 108 -13.10 32.79 7.76
CA ALA A 108 -13.63 32.44 6.44
C ALA A 108 -13.33 33.54 5.41
N GLY A 109 -13.59 34.81 5.76
CA GLY A 109 -13.36 35.96 4.89
C GLY A 109 -11.90 36.14 4.49
N ILE A 110 -10.96 36.06 5.45
CA ILE A 110 -9.54 36.22 5.17
C ILE A 110 -8.98 35.03 4.37
N SER A 111 -9.52 33.83 4.57
CA SER A 111 -9.13 32.63 3.82
C SER A 111 -9.55 32.72 2.35
N VAL A 112 -10.76 33.20 2.08
CA VAL A 112 -11.24 33.46 0.72
C VAL A 112 -10.41 34.56 0.06
N ALA A 113 -10.15 35.67 0.77
CA ALA A 113 -9.32 36.76 0.26
C ALA A 113 -7.90 36.29 -0.09
N ALA A 114 -7.29 35.46 0.76
CA ALA A 114 -5.99 34.86 0.51
C ALA A 114 -5.99 33.93 -0.72
N ALA A 115 -7.04 33.11 -0.88
CA ALA A 115 -7.19 32.23 -2.05
C ALA A 115 -7.37 33.02 -3.36
N VAL A 116 -8.17 34.10 -3.34
CA VAL A 116 -8.37 34.99 -4.49
C VAL A 116 -7.09 35.74 -4.84
N LEU A 117 -6.37 36.26 -3.83
CA LEU A 117 -5.08 36.93 -4.03
C LEU A 117 -4.05 35.97 -4.61
N TRP A 118 -3.98 34.74 -4.10
CA TRP A 118 -3.12 33.69 -4.64
C TRP A 118 -3.44 33.39 -6.10
N TRP A 119 -4.72 33.19 -6.43
CA TRP A 119 -5.18 32.97 -7.81
C TRP A 119 -4.81 34.15 -8.72
N ALA A 120 -4.99 35.39 -8.26
CA ALA A 120 -4.62 36.60 -9.01
C ALA A 120 -3.11 36.71 -9.23
N LEU A 121 -2.29 36.41 -8.22
CA LEU A 121 -0.82 36.42 -8.32
C LEU A 121 -0.28 35.34 -9.26
N VAL A 122 -0.92 34.16 -9.28
CA VAL A 122 -0.61 33.08 -10.24
C VAL A 122 -1.00 33.49 -11.66
N LYS A 123 -2.17 34.11 -11.84
CA LYS A 123 -2.64 34.59 -13.16
C LYS A 123 -1.79 35.74 -13.70
N ALA A 124 -1.30 36.62 -12.82
CA ALA A 124 -0.43 37.75 -13.15
C ALA A 124 1.03 37.34 -13.43
N GLY A 125 1.39 36.06 -13.30
CA GLY A 125 2.74 35.56 -13.57
C GLY A 125 3.80 35.99 -12.55
N VAL A 126 3.41 36.68 -11.47
CA VAL A 126 4.28 37.14 -10.38
C VAL A 126 4.75 35.95 -9.53
N VAL A 127 3.85 35.00 -9.28
CA VAL A 127 4.21 33.68 -8.77
C VAL A 127 4.47 32.82 -9.99
N GLY A 128 5.75 32.62 -10.32
CA GLY A 128 6.16 31.86 -11.48
C GLY A 128 5.41 30.53 -11.54
N ARG A 129 4.70 30.29 -12.65
CA ARG A 129 4.30 28.94 -13.05
C ARG A 129 5.59 28.14 -13.14
N ARG A 130 5.97 27.45 -12.06
CA ARG A 130 6.87 26.31 -12.19
C ARG A 130 6.15 25.38 -13.16
N ARG A 131 6.64 25.33 -14.40
CA ARG A 131 6.52 24.11 -15.21
C ARG A 131 6.83 22.96 -14.26
N PRO A 132 6.00 21.91 -14.17
CA PRO A 132 6.44 20.71 -13.48
C PRO A 132 7.70 20.27 -14.24
N ALA A 133 8.85 20.53 -13.63
CA ALA A 133 10.07 19.88 -14.04
C ALA A 133 9.79 18.39 -13.88
N GLN A 134 10.11 17.62 -14.92
CA GLN A 134 10.16 16.18 -14.83
C GLN A 134 10.94 15.78 -13.56
N GLU A 135 10.39 14.79 -12.85
CA GLU A 135 10.81 14.16 -11.57
C GLU A 135 12.26 14.43 -11.14
N PRO A 136 12.45 15.00 -9.92
CA PRO A 136 12.77 14.15 -8.75
C PRO A 136 12.09 14.56 -7.43
N ALA A 137 11.53 15.77 -7.31
CA ALA A 137 11.05 16.30 -6.02
C ALA A 137 9.73 15.66 -5.54
N TYR A 138 8.90 15.16 -6.47
CA TYR A 138 7.67 14.43 -6.14
C TYR A 138 7.99 13.00 -5.70
N ALA A 139 8.97 12.35 -6.34
CA ALA A 139 9.51 11.06 -5.90
C ALA A 139 10.12 11.15 -4.50
N GLU A 140 10.93 12.17 -4.18
CA GLU A 140 11.49 12.35 -2.84
C GLU A 140 10.43 12.62 -1.76
N ALA A 141 9.37 13.38 -2.09
CA ALA A 141 8.27 13.64 -1.16
C ALA A 141 7.40 12.39 -0.95
N ASP A 142 7.13 11.62 -2.00
CA ASP A 142 6.43 10.33 -1.93
C ASP A 142 7.27 9.30 -1.17
N GLN A 143 8.59 9.27 -1.38
CA GLN A 143 9.54 8.45 -0.63
C GLN A 143 9.59 8.85 0.85
N LEU A 144 9.55 10.15 1.16
CA LEU A 144 9.50 10.64 2.54
C LEU A 144 8.17 10.30 3.21
N MET A 145 7.06 10.49 2.52
CA MET A 145 5.72 10.13 3.02
C MET A 145 5.59 8.61 3.20
N HIS A 146 6.17 7.83 2.30
CA HIS A 146 6.29 6.38 2.42
C HIS A 146 7.10 6.01 3.67
N ARG A 147 8.32 6.53 3.78
CA ARG A 147 9.17 6.31 4.96
C ARG A 147 8.43 6.70 6.23
N LEU A 148 7.68 7.80 6.26
CA LEU A 148 6.90 8.19 7.44
C LEU A 148 5.69 7.29 7.71
N ALA A 149 4.97 6.89 6.68
CA ALA A 149 3.78 6.03 6.81
C ALA A 149 4.16 4.62 7.31
N PHE A 150 5.32 4.11 6.90
CA PHE A 150 5.79 2.77 7.21
C PHE A 150 6.92 2.70 8.25
N ALA A 151 7.52 3.84 8.66
CA ALA A 151 8.62 3.93 9.65
C ALA A 151 8.30 3.25 10.98
N ASN A 152 7.02 3.16 11.34
CA ASN A 152 6.65 2.54 12.61
C ASN A 152 5.31 1.81 12.49
N ARG A 153 5.30 0.51 12.81
CA ARG A 153 4.08 -0.31 12.93
C ARG A 153 3.03 0.32 13.86
N ARG A 154 3.47 1.08 14.87
CA ARG A 154 2.59 1.86 15.74
C ARG A 154 1.85 2.97 14.99
N MET A 155 2.48 3.61 14.00
CA MET A 155 1.84 4.61 13.15
C MET A 155 0.81 3.97 12.21
N ILE A 156 1.11 2.82 11.60
CA ILE A 156 0.16 2.06 10.78
C ILE A 156 -1.11 1.72 11.58
N ARG A 157 -0.95 1.18 12.80
CA ARG A 157 -2.08 0.90 13.70
C ARG A 157 -2.79 2.16 14.19
N ALA A 158 -2.05 3.24 14.47
CA ALA A 158 -2.64 4.52 14.89
C ALA A 158 -3.49 5.17 13.79
N ALA A 159 -3.01 5.15 12.54
CA ALA A 159 -3.75 5.62 11.37
C ALA A 159 -5.05 4.84 11.19
N ALA A 160 -4.98 3.50 11.27
CA ALA A 160 -6.15 2.63 11.22
C ALA A 160 -7.19 2.98 12.30
N ARG A 161 -6.74 3.17 13.55
CA ARG A 161 -7.62 3.54 14.67
C ARG A 161 -8.25 4.92 14.51
N LEU A 162 -7.48 5.89 14.01
CA LEU A 162 -7.97 7.24 13.76
C LEU A 162 -9.05 7.23 12.67
N ASP A 163 -8.83 6.46 11.60
CA ASP A 163 -9.78 6.27 10.51
C ASP A 163 -11.09 5.65 11.00
N ASN A 164 -10.98 4.55 11.76
CA ASN A 164 -12.13 3.88 12.38
C ASN A 164 -12.91 4.82 13.30
N ARG A 165 -12.22 5.68 14.08
CA ARG A 165 -12.86 6.62 15.00
C ARG A 165 -13.62 7.72 14.27
N ILE A 166 -13.02 8.31 13.23
CA ILE A 166 -13.62 9.40 12.47
C ILE A 166 -14.81 8.91 11.64
N PHE A 167 -14.71 7.71 11.06
CA PHE A 167 -15.72 7.15 10.15
C PHE A 167 -16.61 6.07 10.73
N ARG A 168 -16.61 5.89 12.06
CA ARG A 168 -17.37 4.84 12.77
C ARG A 168 -18.80 4.67 12.26
N ARG A 169 -19.55 5.77 12.13
CA ARG A 169 -20.96 5.73 11.68
C ARG A 169 -21.12 5.29 10.22
N SER A 170 -20.16 5.62 9.36
CA SER A 170 -20.20 5.20 7.96
C SER A 170 -19.87 3.72 7.83
N ILE A 171 -18.82 3.26 8.53
CA ILE A 171 -18.38 1.86 8.53
C ILE A 171 -19.48 0.95 9.05
N GLN A 172 -20.13 1.31 10.17
CA GLN A 172 -21.19 0.50 10.78
C GLN A 172 -22.48 0.38 9.95
N ARG A 173 -22.67 1.23 8.93
CA ARG A 173 -23.86 1.19 8.07
C ARG A 173 -23.70 0.27 6.87
N VAL A 174 -22.47 -0.10 6.54
CA VAL A 174 -22.17 -0.88 5.35
C VAL A 174 -22.12 -2.34 5.73
N SER A 175 -22.90 -3.16 5.02
CA SER A 175 -22.78 -4.60 5.11
C SER A 175 -22.03 -5.12 3.88
N VAL A 176 -20.78 -5.52 4.09
CA VAL A 176 -19.96 -6.15 3.04
C VAL A 176 -20.29 -7.65 3.03
N ALA A 177 -20.50 -8.22 1.85
CA ALA A 177 -20.67 -9.65 1.70
C ALA A 177 -19.37 -10.39 2.05
N PRO A 178 -19.42 -11.71 2.39
CA PRO A 178 -18.21 -12.46 2.70
C PRO A 178 -17.14 -12.31 1.60
N PRO A 179 -15.86 -12.11 1.98
CA PRO A 179 -14.80 -11.73 1.05
C PRO A 179 -14.44 -12.86 0.09
N VAL A 180 -13.73 -12.50 -0.98
CA VAL A 180 -13.09 -13.43 -1.90
C VAL A 180 -11.58 -13.30 -1.74
N PHE A 181 -10.89 -14.42 -1.52
CA PHE A 181 -9.44 -14.47 -1.44
C PHE A 181 -8.86 -15.10 -2.71
N ILE A 182 -8.15 -14.33 -3.51
CA ILE A 182 -7.36 -14.82 -4.64
C ILE A 182 -5.97 -15.16 -4.15
N VAL A 183 -5.60 -16.44 -4.23
CA VAL A 183 -4.37 -16.98 -3.66
C VAL A 183 -3.63 -17.85 -4.68
N SER A 184 -2.30 -17.85 -4.58
CA SER A 184 -1.36 -18.75 -5.26
C SER A 184 0.05 -18.31 -4.85
N LEU A 185 1.08 -19.04 -5.27
CA LEU A 185 2.41 -18.46 -5.35
C LEU A 185 2.42 -17.24 -6.31
N PRO A 186 3.32 -16.27 -6.11
CA PRO A 186 3.47 -15.15 -7.04
C PRO A 186 3.71 -15.66 -8.46
N ARG A 187 3.29 -14.92 -9.49
CA ARG A 187 3.41 -15.36 -10.90
C ARG A 187 2.50 -16.55 -11.28
N GLY A 188 1.55 -16.94 -10.42
CA GLY A 188 0.53 -17.94 -10.69
C GLY A 188 -0.71 -17.45 -11.44
N GLY A 189 -0.78 -16.16 -11.79
CA GLY A 189 -1.94 -15.55 -12.49
C GLY A 189 -2.95 -14.84 -11.58
N THR A 190 -2.67 -14.72 -10.29
CA THR A 190 -3.52 -14.03 -9.30
C THR A 190 -3.79 -12.57 -9.63
N THR A 191 -2.80 -11.83 -10.15
CA THR A 191 -2.99 -10.43 -10.60
C THR A 191 -3.99 -10.32 -11.76
N ALA A 192 -3.95 -11.23 -12.73
CA ALA A 192 -4.87 -11.19 -13.87
C ALA A 192 -6.32 -11.46 -13.44
N LEU A 193 -6.51 -12.42 -12.52
CA LEU A 193 -7.82 -12.67 -11.89
C LEU A 193 -8.31 -11.45 -11.10
N LEU A 194 -7.42 -10.81 -10.34
CA LEU A 194 -7.74 -9.58 -9.60
C LEU A 194 -8.20 -8.47 -10.54
N ASN A 195 -7.46 -8.22 -11.63
CA ASN A 195 -7.83 -7.22 -12.64
C ASN A 195 -9.19 -7.51 -13.27
N ALA A 196 -9.42 -8.77 -13.65
CA ALA A 196 -10.70 -9.20 -14.24
C ALA A 196 -11.87 -8.97 -13.27
N LEU A 197 -11.74 -9.37 -11.99
CA LEU A 197 -12.79 -9.17 -10.99
C LEU A 197 -12.98 -7.70 -10.60
N HIS A 198 -11.90 -6.91 -10.56
CA HIS A 198 -11.94 -5.49 -10.23
C HIS A 198 -12.78 -4.67 -11.21
N ARG A 199 -12.95 -5.13 -12.46
CA ARG A 199 -13.82 -4.48 -13.45
C ARG A 199 -15.31 -4.60 -13.13
N LEU A 200 -15.69 -5.49 -12.21
CA LEU A 200 -17.09 -5.76 -11.87
C LEU A 200 -17.61 -4.73 -10.87
N PRO A 201 -18.82 -4.18 -11.09
CA PRO A 201 -19.36 -3.10 -10.26
C PRO A 201 -19.61 -3.52 -8.80
N GLY A 202 -19.82 -4.81 -8.53
CA GLY A 202 -20.04 -5.36 -7.18
C GLY A 202 -18.76 -5.67 -6.39
N VAL A 203 -17.57 -5.39 -6.94
CA VAL A 203 -16.28 -5.75 -6.35
C VAL A 203 -15.58 -4.52 -5.77
N ALA A 204 -15.03 -4.67 -4.56
CA ALA A 204 -14.14 -3.70 -3.94
C ALA A 204 -12.78 -4.34 -3.65
N THR A 205 -11.69 -3.63 -3.95
CA THR A 205 -10.31 -4.06 -3.64
C THR A 205 -9.44 -2.84 -3.40
N HIS A 206 -8.31 -3.07 -2.76
CA HIS A 206 -7.23 -2.09 -2.71
C HIS A 206 -6.75 -1.69 -4.10
N GLU A 207 -6.38 -0.42 -4.22
CA GLU A 207 -5.79 0.20 -5.42
C GLU A 207 -4.53 0.96 -5.01
N TYR A 208 -3.60 1.17 -5.96
CA TYR A 208 -2.38 1.94 -5.72
C TYR A 208 -2.60 3.31 -5.07
N ARG A 209 -3.72 3.98 -5.37
CA ARG A 209 -4.11 5.26 -4.76
C ARG A 209 -4.35 5.22 -3.26
N ASP A 210 -4.50 4.04 -2.65
CA ASP A 210 -4.63 3.91 -1.20
C ASP A 210 -3.27 4.12 -0.50
N MET A 211 -2.17 4.09 -1.24
CA MET A 211 -0.85 4.44 -0.73
C MET A 211 -0.73 5.95 -0.49
N PRO A 212 0.02 6.36 0.56
CA PRO A 212 0.83 5.49 1.44
C PRO A 212 0.06 4.98 2.67
N PHE A 213 -1.18 5.42 2.91
CA PHE A 213 -1.95 5.08 4.12
C PHE A 213 -2.98 3.98 3.88
N VAL A 214 -2.51 2.81 3.46
CA VAL A 214 -3.35 1.64 3.12
C VAL A 214 -4.35 1.31 4.24
N THR A 215 -3.95 1.41 5.51
CA THR A 215 -4.80 1.07 6.66
C THR A 215 -5.82 2.16 7.05
N ALA A 216 -5.69 3.37 6.48
CA ALA A 216 -6.58 4.51 6.70
C ALA A 216 -7.11 5.08 5.36
N PRO A 217 -7.75 4.25 4.52
CA PRO A 217 -8.07 4.63 3.16
C PRO A 217 -9.18 5.70 3.09
N LEU A 218 -10.08 5.79 4.08
CA LEU A 218 -11.11 6.82 4.10
C LEU A 218 -10.53 8.20 4.40
N LEU A 219 -9.64 8.32 5.37
CA LEU A 219 -8.92 9.56 5.68
C LEU A 219 -8.07 9.96 4.50
N TRP A 220 -7.32 9.01 3.93
CA TRP A 220 -6.48 9.29 2.78
C TRP A 220 -7.29 9.75 1.57
N SER A 221 -8.42 9.11 1.28
CA SER A 221 -9.31 9.53 0.18
C SER A 221 -9.87 10.94 0.34
N ARG A 222 -9.93 11.49 1.57
CA ARG A 222 -10.36 12.87 1.84
C ARG A 222 -9.22 13.88 1.84
N LEU A 223 -8.01 13.45 2.18
CA LEU A 223 -6.82 14.29 2.26
C LEU A 223 -6.06 14.36 0.93
N GLY A 224 -6.05 13.27 0.16
CA GLY A 224 -5.39 13.11 -1.14
C GLY A 224 -6.14 13.82 -2.26
N GLY A 225 -6.25 15.14 -2.15
CA GLY A 225 -7.03 16.01 -3.01
C GLY A 225 -6.90 15.70 -4.52
N ASP A 226 -8.07 15.57 -5.13
CA ASP A 226 -8.37 15.45 -6.56
C ASP A 226 -8.45 14.02 -7.14
N ARG A 227 -9.69 13.50 -7.20
CA ARG A 227 -10.08 12.24 -7.86
C ARG A 227 -9.79 12.21 -9.37
N SER A 228 -9.42 13.34 -9.97
CA SER A 228 -9.27 13.50 -11.43
C SER A 228 -7.84 13.35 -11.95
N LYS A 229 -6.82 13.22 -11.09
CA LYS A 229 -5.44 13.02 -11.54
C LYS A 229 -5.20 11.57 -11.98
N ARG A 230 -5.58 11.26 -13.21
CA ARG A 230 -5.04 10.10 -13.94
C ARG A 230 -3.54 10.32 -14.11
N VAL A 231 -2.73 9.69 -13.28
CA VAL A 231 -1.30 9.55 -13.54
C VAL A 231 -1.13 8.57 -14.71
N GLU A 232 -0.24 8.89 -15.65
CA GLU A 232 0.07 8.04 -16.80
C GLU A 232 0.43 6.63 -16.33
N LYS A 233 -0.12 5.63 -17.02
CA LYS A 233 0.13 4.22 -16.68
C LYS A 233 1.61 3.90 -16.90
N ARG A 234 2.28 3.32 -15.90
CA ARG A 234 3.66 2.82 -15.98
C ARG A 234 3.66 1.30 -16.00
N GLU A 235 4.53 0.67 -16.78
CA GLU A 235 4.69 -0.79 -16.73
C GLU A 235 5.11 -1.24 -15.32
N ARG A 236 4.51 -2.32 -14.81
CA ARG A 236 4.82 -2.86 -13.48
C ARG A 236 6.30 -3.23 -13.37
N ALA A 237 6.90 -3.01 -12.19
CA ALA A 237 8.30 -3.38 -11.89
C ALA A 237 8.65 -4.87 -12.12
N HIS A 238 7.64 -5.73 -12.28
CA HIS A 238 7.78 -7.14 -12.63
C HIS A 238 8.03 -7.42 -14.14
N GLY A 239 7.91 -6.40 -15.01
CA GLY A 239 8.10 -6.46 -16.48
C GLY A 239 7.34 -7.61 -17.14
N ASP A 240 6.09 -7.76 -16.73
CA ASP A 240 5.14 -8.73 -17.23
C ASP A 240 4.13 -8.09 -18.19
N GLY A 241 4.48 -6.95 -18.80
CA GLY A 241 3.63 -6.24 -19.75
C GLY A 241 2.28 -5.77 -19.19
N LEU A 242 2.09 -5.79 -17.87
CA LEU A 242 0.91 -5.21 -17.23
C LEU A 242 1.20 -3.73 -16.91
N GLU A 243 0.38 -2.86 -17.47
CA GLU A 243 0.41 -1.42 -17.19
C GLU A 243 -0.32 -1.11 -15.87
N ILE A 244 0.33 -0.37 -14.97
CA ILE A 244 -0.21 0.09 -13.69
C ILE A 244 -0.50 1.58 -13.75
N GLY A 245 -1.74 1.96 -13.41
CA GLY A 245 -2.09 3.32 -12.99
C GLY A 245 -2.42 3.36 -11.50
N LEU A 246 -2.68 4.57 -10.97
CA LEU A 246 -3.10 4.74 -9.57
C LEU A 246 -4.39 3.97 -9.22
N ASP A 247 -5.20 3.64 -10.22
CA ASP A 247 -6.50 2.97 -10.06
C ASP A 247 -6.39 1.47 -10.30
N SER A 248 -5.18 0.97 -10.53
CA SER A 248 -4.95 -0.47 -10.69
C SER A 248 -5.02 -1.16 -9.33
N PRO A 249 -5.67 -2.33 -9.24
CA PRO A 249 -5.79 -3.05 -8.00
C PRO A 249 -4.44 -3.63 -7.56
N GLU A 250 -4.17 -3.67 -6.26
CA GLU A 250 -2.90 -4.17 -5.72
C GLU A 250 -3.06 -4.90 -4.39
N ALA A 251 -2.11 -5.81 -4.13
CA ALA A 251 -2.05 -6.75 -3.03
C ALA A 251 -1.53 -6.13 -1.72
N PHE A 252 -2.25 -5.18 -1.12
CA PHE A 252 -1.79 -4.51 0.11
C PHE A 252 -2.22 -5.15 1.44
N ASP A 253 -3.02 -6.23 1.41
CA ASP A 253 -3.54 -6.84 2.64
C ASP A 253 -2.44 -7.39 3.56
N GLU A 254 -1.26 -7.69 3.02
CA GLU A 254 -0.13 -8.18 3.81
C GLU A 254 0.34 -7.17 4.86
N VAL A 255 0.12 -5.87 4.63
CA VAL A 255 0.35 -4.83 5.63
C VAL A 255 -0.48 -5.07 6.89
N LEU A 256 -1.75 -5.49 6.75
CA LEU A 256 -2.62 -5.80 7.87
C LEU A 256 -2.21 -7.10 8.56
N TRP A 257 -1.91 -8.15 7.80
CA TRP A 257 -1.45 -9.42 8.38
C TRP A 257 -0.16 -9.25 9.21
N ARG A 258 0.81 -8.50 8.69
CA ARG A 258 2.05 -8.16 9.41
C ARG A 258 1.81 -7.24 10.60
N ALA A 259 0.81 -6.37 10.52
CA ALA A 259 0.43 -5.52 11.62
C ALA A 259 -0.14 -6.33 12.78
N HIS A 260 -0.94 -7.39 12.55
CA HIS A 260 -1.56 -8.19 13.61
C HIS A 260 -0.66 -9.33 14.13
N TRP A 261 0.03 -10.06 13.23
CA TRP A 261 0.89 -11.20 13.60
C TRP A 261 2.37 -11.00 13.23
N PRO A 262 3.07 -9.97 13.75
CA PRO A 262 4.47 -9.73 13.43
C PRO A 262 5.40 -10.92 13.76
N GLN A 263 5.03 -11.74 14.74
CA GLN A 263 5.73 -12.95 15.15
C GLN A 263 5.72 -14.07 14.10
N LYS A 264 4.83 -14.00 13.10
CA LYS A 264 4.80 -14.96 11.98
C LYS A 264 5.87 -14.68 10.92
N TYR A 265 6.50 -13.50 10.96
CA TYR A 265 7.48 -13.02 9.97
C TYR A 265 8.92 -12.96 10.51
N ALA A 266 9.20 -13.72 11.57
CA ALA A 266 10.53 -13.79 12.17
C ALA A 266 11.31 -15.00 11.61
N ALA A 267 12.65 -14.92 11.63
CA ALA A 267 13.56 -15.98 11.19
C ALA A 267 13.62 -16.25 9.66
N GLY A 268 13.42 -15.22 8.83
CA GLY A 268 13.63 -15.33 7.38
C GLY A 268 12.59 -16.19 6.65
N ARG A 269 11.48 -16.51 7.31
CA ARG A 269 10.37 -17.30 6.77
C ARG A 269 9.03 -16.72 7.25
N ILE A 270 7.95 -17.08 6.57
CA ILE A 270 6.58 -16.75 6.97
C ILE A 270 5.93 -18.03 7.50
N ARG A 271 5.68 -18.12 8.81
CA ARG A 271 5.02 -19.28 9.40
C ARG A 271 3.57 -19.39 8.90
N THR A 272 3.13 -20.61 8.61
CA THR A 272 1.73 -20.92 8.33
C THR A 272 0.84 -20.65 9.55
N PHE A 273 -0.46 -20.51 9.31
CA PHE A 273 -1.45 -20.20 10.33
C PHE A 273 -2.25 -21.44 10.71
N ASP A 274 -2.53 -21.59 12.01
CA ASP A 274 -3.37 -22.64 12.57
C ASP A 274 -4.45 -22.05 13.50
N GLU A 275 -5.29 -22.91 14.08
CA GLU A 275 -6.41 -22.48 14.94
C GLU A 275 -5.95 -21.66 16.15
N GLY A 276 -4.73 -21.86 16.65
CA GLY A 276 -4.17 -21.09 17.75
C GLY A 276 -3.80 -19.64 17.38
N ASP A 277 -3.79 -19.32 16.09
CA ASP A 277 -3.56 -17.96 15.60
C ASP A 277 -4.83 -17.15 15.37
N LEU A 278 -6.01 -17.76 15.54
CA LEU A 278 -7.29 -17.07 15.44
C LEU A 278 -7.34 -15.96 16.49
N ASP A 279 -7.70 -14.77 16.03
CA ASP A 279 -7.80 -13.57 16.85
C ASP A 279 -9.07 -12.81 16.43
N ASP A 280 -10.04 -12.78 17.33
CA ASP A 280 -11.34 -12.13 17.09
C ASP A 280 -11.17 -10.62 16.86
N ASP A 281 -10.28 -9.95 17.62
CA ASP A 281 -10.02 -8.51 17.45
C ASP A 281 -9.41 -8.22 16.08
N ALA A 282 -8.49 -9.08 15.63
CA ALA A 282 -7.90 -8.98 14.30
C ALA A 282 -8.95 -9.22 13.21
N THR A 283 -9.77 -10.25 13.34
CA THR A 283 -10.87 -10.58 12.41
C THR A 283 -11.81 -9.39 12.25
N ASP A 284 -12.19 -8.77 13.37
CA ASP A 284 -13.00 -7.57 13.45
C ASP A 284 -12.34 -6.36 12.76
N ASP A 285 -11.04 -6.20 12.92
CA ASP A 285 -10.26 -5.15 12.25
C ASP A 285 -10.20 -5.36 10.73
N PHE A 286 -10.05 -6.60 10.25
CA PHE A 286 -10.15 -6.92 8.82
C PHE A 286 -11.55 -6.64 8.27
N ALA A 287 -12.61 -7.04 8.98
CA ALA A 287 -13.98 -6.77 8.55
C ALA A 287 -14.26 -5.26 8.44
N ARG A 288 -13.83 -4.47 9.44
CA ARG A 288 -13.87 -3.00 9.37
C ARG A 288 -13.07 -2.47 8.19
N HIS A 289 -11.91 -3.07 7.93
CA HIS A 289 -11.05 -2.69 6.83
C HIS A 289 -11.66 -2.93 5.45
N HIS A 290 -12.27 -4.09 5.23
CA HIS A 290 -13.02 -4.40 4.01
C HIS A 290 -14.16 -3.39 3.80
N ALA A 291 -14.90 -3.03 4.85
CA ALA A 291 -15.95 -2.00 4.79
C ALA A 291 -15.41 -0.61 4.45
N LYS A 292 -14.23 -0.23 4.97
CA LYS A 292 -13.57 1.02 4.60
C LYS A 292 -13.23 1.06 3.11
N VAL A 293 -12.65 -0.01 2.57
CA VAL A 293 -12.32 -0.07 1.14
C VAL A 293 -13.58 -0.03 0.28
N ALA A 294 -14.61 -0.80 0.63
CA ALA A 294 -15.90 -0.77 -0.07
C ALA A 294 -16.51 0.63 -0.10
N LEU A 295 -16.47 1.35 1.02
CA LEU A 295 -16.92 2.76 1.11
C LEU A 295 -16.11 3.71 0.23
N VAL A 296 -14.79 3.54 0.15
CA VAL A 296 -13.95 4.40 -0.70
C VAL A 296 -14.28 4.20 -2.19
N ARG A 297 -14.55 2.95 -2.60
CA ARG A 297 -14.84 2.60 -4.01
C ARG A 297 -16.26 2.96 -4.42
N HIS A 298 -17.25 2.58 -3.61
CA HIS A 298 -18.66 2.59 -4.00
C HIS A 298 -19.52 3.58 -3.21
N GLY A 299 -18.96 4.25 -2.21
CA GLY A 299 -19.67 5.24 -1.42
C GLY A 299 -20.93 4.66 -0.76
N ARG A 300 -22.10 5.21 -1.09
CA ARG A 300 -23.38 4.73 -0.55
C ARG A 300 -23.89 3.45 -1.21
N SER A 301 -23.30 3.04 -2.34
CA SER A 301 -23.62 1.79 -3.03
C SER A 301 -22.72 0.64 -2.58
N ALA A 302 -22.00 0.80 -1.47
CA ALA A 302 -21.09 -0.20 -0.93
C ALA A 302 -21.80 -1.41 -0.30
N ASP A 303 -23.11 -1.32 -0.07
CA ASP A 303 -23.90 -2.43 0.47
C ASP A 303 -23.89 -3.62 -0.49
N ALA A 304 -23.67 -4.81 0.07
CA ALA A 304 -23.56 -6.07 -0.65
C ALA A 304 -22.39 -6.15 -1.66
N CYS A 305 -21.45 -5.21 -1.67
CA CYS A 305 -20.19 -5.40 -2.38
C CYS A 305 -19.41 -6.57 -1.77
N ARG A 306 -18.64 -7.28 -2.60
CA ARG A 306 -17.64 -8.26 -2.14
C ARG A 306 -16.26 -7.62 -2.12
N TYR A 307 -15.59 -7.72 -0.97
CA TYR A 307 -14.17 -7.40 -0.90
C TYR A 307 -13.36 -8.53 -1.55
N VAL A 308 -12.51 -8.19 -2.50
CA VAL A 308 -11.60 -9.14 -3.17
C VAL A 308 -10.20 -8.86 -2.69
N SER A 309 -9.66 -9.78 -1.90
CA SER A 309 -8.29 -9.78 -1.42
C SER A 309 -7.42 -10.60 -2.36
N LYS A 310 -6.42 -9.97 -2.98
CA LYS A 310 -5.30 -10.73 -3.56
C LYS A 310 -4.14 -10.65 -2.60
N ASN A 311 -3.69 -11.80 -2.11
CA ASN A 311 -2.49 -11.89 -1.30
C ASN A 311 -1.88 -13.28 -1.46
N ASN A 312 -0.64 -13.34 -1.94
CA ASN A 312 0.02 -14.62 -2.19
C ASN A 312 0.21 -15.40 -0.87
N ALA A 313 0.56 -14.71 0.23
CA ALA A 313 0.81 -15.33 1.52
C ALA A 313 -0.42 -15.99 2.16
N ASN A 314 -1.63 -15.68 1.67
CA ASN A 314 -2.85 -16.37 2.11
C ASN A 314 -2.86 -17.87 1.78
N ILE A 315 -2.01 -18.36 0.87
CA ILE A 315 -1.84 -19.81 0.66
C ILE A 315 -1.27 -20.52 1.91
N GLY A 316 -0.54 -19.81 2.78
CA GLY A 316 -0.14 -20.29 4.10
C GLY A 316 -1.20 -20.10 5.20
N ARG A 317 -2.39 -19.61 4.84
CA ARG A 317 -3.48 -19.25 5.77
C ARG A 317 -4.78 -19.99 5.49
N LEU A 318 -4.80 -20.94 4.54
CA LEU A 318 -6.00 -21.65 4.11
C LEU A 318 -6.79 -22.24 5.29
N ARG A 319 -6.08 -22.81 6.28
CA ARG A 319 -6.65 -23.41 7.50
C ARG A 319 -7.51 -22.49 8.36
N VAL A 320 -7.30 -21.16 8.27
CA VAL A 320 -7.95 -20.19 9.16
C VAL A 320 -8.90 -19.23 8.44
N LEU A 321 -8.81 -19.11 7.10
CA LEU A 321 -9.57 -18.10 6.36
C LEU A 321 -11.08 -18.26 6.49
N ASP A 322 -11.62 -19.47 6.36
CA ASP A 322 -13.07 -19.70 6.52
C ASP A 322 -13.53 -19.48 7.97
N ARG A 323 -12.68 -19.78 8.95
CA ARG A 323 -12.97 -19.55 10.37
C ARG A 323 -13.01 -18.06 10.71
N MET A 324 -12.07 -17.28 10.17
CA MET A 324 -12.04 -15.83 10.34
C MET A 324 -13.15 -15.15 9.53
N PHE A 325 -13.45 -15.66 8.34
CA PHE A 325 -14.43 -15.06 7.43
C PHE A 325 -15.44 -16.12 6.95
N PRO A 326 -16.42 -16.50 7.80
CA PRO A 326 -17.39 -17.51 7.45
C PRO A 326 -18.11 -17.20 6.13
N GLY A 327 -18.12 -18.16 5.21
CA GLY A 327 -18.73 -18.02 3.89
C GLY A 327 -17.88 -17.26 2.87
N CYS A 328 -16.60 -16.99 3.18
CA CYS A 328 -15.66 -16.49 2.19
C CYS A 328 -15.48 -17.48 1.03
N SER A 329 -14.96 -16.99 -0.09
CA SER A 329 -14.62 -17.84 -1.23
C SER A 329 -13.11 -17.75 -1.47
N ILE A 330 -12.43 -18.89 -1.53
CA ILE A 330 -10.99 -18.94 -1.78
C ILE A 330 -10.76 -19.42 -3.21
N VAL A 331 -10.16 -18.58 -4.05
CA VAL A 331 -9.84 -18.87 -5.46
C VAL A 331 -8.35 -19.11 -5.59
N VAL A 332 -7.96 -20.33 -5.98
CA VAL A 332 -6.56 -20.70 -6.18
C VAL A 332 -6.24 -20.65 -7.68
N ALA A 333 -5.32 -19.76 -8.07
CA ALA A 333 -4.80 -19.74 -9.43
C ALA A 333 -3.76 -20.85 -9.60
N LEU A 334 -4.01 -21.80 -10.49
CA LEU A 334 -3.14 -22.94 -10.75
C LEU A 334 -2.42 -22.79 -12.11
N ARG A 335 -1.09 -22.79 -12.08
CA ARG A 335 -0.21 -22.72 -13.25
C ARG A 335 0.65 -23.96 -13.31
N ARG A 336 0.95 -24.46 -14.53
CA ARG A 336 1.82 -25.62 -14.74
C ARG A 336 3.15 -25.47 -13.99
N PRO A 337 3.62 -26.53 -13.32
CA PRO A 337 4.71 -26.45 -12.35
C PRO A 337 6.01 -25.92 -12.97
N ALA A 338 6.51 -26.51 -14.06
CA ALA A 338 7.75 -26.07 -14.70
C ALA A 338 7.70 -24.60 -15.17
N ALA A 339 6.61 -24.20 -15.83
CA ALA A 339 6.43 -22.81 -16.28
C ALA A 339 6.36 -21.82 -15.10
N HIS A 340 5.70 -22.22 -14.01
CA HIS A 340 5.55 -21.42 -12.81
C HIS A 340 6.88 -21.28 -12.06
N ALA A 341 7.54 -22.39 -11.73
CA ALA A 341 8.81 -22.43 -11.02
C ALA A 341 9.91 -21.66 -11.77
N ALA A 342 10.01 -21.84 -13.10
CA ALA A 342 10.98 -21.10 -13.90
C ALA A 342 10.68 -19.59 -13.91
N SER A 343 9.40 -19.20 -13.86
CA SER A 343 9.02 -17.79 -13.73
C SER A 343 9.31 -17.22 -12.35
N LEU A 344 9.21 -18.02 -11.29
CA LEU A 344 9.56 -17.61 -9.93
C LEU A 344 11.07 -17.37 -9.83
N HIS A 345 11.87 -18.33 -10.29
CA HIS A 345 13.33 -18.24 -10.35
C HIS A 345 13.82 -17.00 -11.12
N ARG A 346 13.33 -16.78 -12.34
CA ARG A 346 13.68 -15.57 -13.12
C ARG A 346 13.31 -14.27 -12.42
N GLN A 347 12.22 -14.24 -11.66
CA GLN A 347 11.83 -13.06 -10.90
C GLN A 347 12.74 -12.85 -9.70
N HIS A 348 13.13 -13.92 -8.99
CA HIS A 348 14.12 -13.84 -7.92
C HIS A 348 15.42 -13.18 -8.39
N GLU A 349 16.00 -13.67 -9.48
CA GLU A 349 17.22 -13.11 -10.10
C GLU A 349 17.06 -11.65 -10.55
N ARG A 350 15.87 -11.29 -11.04
CA ARG A 350 15.55 -9.90 -11.40
C ARG A 350 15.51 -9.00 -10.16
N PHE A 351 14.87 -9.45 -9.08
CA PHE A 351 14.76 -8.68 -7.85
C PHE A 351 16.08 -8.56 -7.10
N LEU A 352 16.98 -9.55 -7.19
CA LEU A 352 18.35 -9.41 -6.67
C LEU A 352 19.05 -8.20 -7.31
N ARG A 353 18.99 -8.09 -8.64
CA ARG A 353 19.56 -6.93 -9.36
C ARG A 353 18.85 -5.63 -9.03
N LEU A 354 17.52 -5.63 -9.03
CA LEU A 354 16.74 -4.43 -8.74
C LEU A 354 16.98 -3.89 -7.32
N HIS A 355 17.07 -4.77 -6.32
CA HIS A 355 17.34 -4.37 -4.94
C HIS A 355 18.76 -3.83 -4.75
N ALA A 356 19.73 -4.37 -5.50
CA ALA A 356 21.11 -3.88 -5.50
C ALA A 356 21.22 -2.49 -6.17
N GLU A 357 20.45 -2.25 -7.23
CA GLU A 357 20.44 -0.97 -7.97
C GLU A 357 19.65 0.14 -7.22
N ASP A 358 18.55 -0.21 -6.56
CA ASP A 358 17.68 0.74 -5.86
C ASP A 358 17.27 0.23 -4.45
N PRO A 359 18.02 0.64 -3.40
CA PRO A 359 17.70 0.30 -2.02
C PRO A 359 16.32 0.82 -1.57
N PHE A 360 15.80 1.89 -2.16
CA PHE A 360 14.47 2.39 -1.83
C PHE A 360 13.39 1.42 -2.31
N VAL A 361 13.51 0.83 -3.51
CA VAL A 361 12.57 -0.19 -4.00
C VAL A 361 12.54 -1.39 -3.06
N ARG A 362 13.70 -1.84 -2.59
CA ARG A 362 13.80 -2.91 -1.59
C ARG A 362 13.06 -2.53 -0.31
N ASP A 363 13.34 -1.36 0.26
CA ASP A 363 12.69 -0.94 1.52
C ASP A 363 11.17 -0.74 1.34
N TYR A 364 10.76 -0.18 0.20
CA TYR A 364 9.35 -0.06 -0.20
C TYR A 364 8.64 -1.41 -0.22
N MET A 365 9.20 -2.38 -0.94
CA MET A 365 8.63 -3.72 -1.04
C MET A 365 8.56 -4.42 0.33
N ARG A 366 9.60 -4.28 1.14
CA ARG A 366 9.62 -4.79 2.52
C ARG A 366 8.52 -4.18 3.36
N ASP A 367 8.24 -2.89 3.21
CA ASP A 367 7.26 -2.17 4.00
C ASP A 367 5.83 -2.58 3.66
N ILE A 368 5.52 -2.78 2.38
CA ILE A 368 4.21 -3.27 1.93
C ILE A 368 4.04 -4.79 2.04
N GLY A 369 5.10 -5.53 2.39
CA GLY A 369 5.04 -6.97 2.64
C GLY A 369 5.29 -7.86 1.42
N HIS A 370 5.89 -7.32 0.35
CA HIS A 370 6.38 -8.12 -0.77
C HIS A 370 7.73 -8.75 -0.43
N LEU A 371 7.66 -9.94 0.17
CA LEU A 371 8.80 -10.71 0.69
C LEU A 371 9.12 -11.92 -0.20
N GLU A 372 8.63 -11.95 -1.44
CA GLU A 372 8.67 -13.19 -2.22
C GLU A 372 9.96 -13.38 -3.02
N PHE A 373 10.75 -12.32 -3.26
CA PHE A 373 11.88 -12.36 -4.19
C PHE A 373 13.08 -11.52 -3.75
N GLY A 374 14.23 -11.75 -4.39
CA GLY A 374 15.47 -11.00 -4.18
C GLY A 374 15.99 -11.08 -2.74
N GLU A 375 16.67 -10.02 -2.29
CA GLU A 375 17.18 -9.89 -0.92
C GLU A 375 16.09 -10.01 0.18
N LEU A 376 14.82 -9.85 -0.18
CA LEU A 376 13.70 -9.91 0.76
C LEU A 376 13.07 -11.30 0.85
N HIS A 377 13.56 -12.27 0.09
CA HIS A 377 12.94 -13.57 -0.03
C HIS A 377 12.77 -14.24 1.36
N GLN A 378 11.51 -14.44 1.74
CA GLN A 378 11.08 -15.18 2.93
C GLN A 378 10.05 -16.22 2.49
N PRO A 379 10.43 -17.51 2.34
CA PRO A 379 9.48 -18.52 1.93
C PRO A 379 8.44 -18.76 3.03
N ILE A 380 7.23 -19.15 2.62
CA ILE A 380 6.20 -19.62 3.54
C ILE A 380 6.63 -21.00 4.02
N ASP A 381 6.63 -21.20 5.34
CA ASP A 381 7.12 -22.41 5.99
C ASP A 381 6.05 -23.51 5.95
N PHE A 382 5.81 -24.04 4.74
CA PHE A 382 4.93 -25.18 4.52
C PHE A 382 5.50 -26.44 5.17
N ALA A 383 4.60 -27.38 5.50
CA ALA A 383 5.01 -28.72 5.89
C ALA A 383 5.93 -29.35 4.83
N ASP A 384 6.96 -30.05 5.29
CA ASP A 384 7.93 -30.78 4.46
C ASP A 384 8.78 -29.90 3.53
N LEU A 385 8.69 -28.55 3.61
CA LEU A 385 9.45 -27.66 2.75
C LEU A 385 10.96 -27.86 2.89
N ALA A 386 11.45 -28.01 4.13
CA ALA A 386 12.87 -28.21 4.39
C ALA A 386 13.41 -29.48 3.72
N ASP A 387 12.64 -30.57 3.78
CA ASP A 387 13.01 -31.85 3.18
C ASP A 387 12.93 -31.81 1.65
N LEU A 388 11.91 -31.11 1.11
CA LEU A 388 11.71 -30.93 -0.33
C LEU A 388 12.80 -30.08 -0.98
N VAL A 389 13.16 -28.97 -0.35
CA VAL A 389 14.21 -28.08 -0.82
C VAL A 389 15.58 -28.73 -0.65
N GLY A 390 15.78 -29.47 0.44
CA GLY A 390 17.06 -30.12 0.73
C GLY A 390 18.20 -29.10 0.77
N ALA A 391 19.16 -29.26 -0.13
CA ALA A 391 20.32 -28.39 -0.26
C ALA A 391 20.20 -27.32 -1.36
N HIS A 392 19.06 -27.25 -2.07
CA HIS A 392 18.88 -26.27 -3.13
C HIS A 392 18.74 -24.85 -2.55
N GLU A 393 19.40 -23.89 -3.20
CA GLU A 393 19.32 -22.48 -2.85
C GLU A 393 18.33 -21.72 -3.75
N PRO A 394 17.80 -20.54 -3.34
CA PRO A 394 16.88 -19.75 -4.17
C PRO A 394 17.43 -19.32 -5.55
N SER A 395 18.74 -19.38 -5.75
CA SER A 395 19.40 -19.17 -7.05
C SER A 395 19.31 -20.37 -8.00
N GLU A 396 18.81 -21.52 -7.53
CA GLU A 396 18.64 -22.75 -8.30
C GLU A 396 17.17 -22.95 -8.73
N PRO A 397 16.89 -23.39 -9.97
CA PRO A 397 15.51 -23.67 -10.40
C PRO A 397 14.78 -24.72 -9.55
N ASP A 398 15.46 -25.78 -9.14
CA ASP A 398 14.87 -26.88 -8.37
C ASP A 398 14.36 -26.43 -6.99
N TYR A 399 14.96 -25.40 -6.38
CA TYR A 399 14.42 -24.76 -5.18
C TYR A 399 12.97 -24.31 -5.39
N TRP A 400 12.69 -23.65 -6.53
CA TRP A 400 11.38 -23.09 -6.83
C TRP A 400 10.36 -24.16 -7.19
N LEU A 401 10.81 -25.27 -7.78
CA LEU A 401 9.95 -26.41 -8.06
C LEU A 401 9.60 -27.17 -6.77
N ALA A 402 10.58 -27.37 -5.88
CA ALA A 402 10.35 -27.90 -4.53
C ALA A 402 9.39 -27.01 -3.72
N TYR A 403 9.58 -25.69 -3.76
CA TYR A 403 8.68 -24.74 -3.11
C TYR A 403 7.27 -24.76 -3.71
N TRP A 404 7.15 -24.92 -5.04
CA TRP A 404 5.87 -25.12 -5.71
C TRP A 404 5.17 -26.38 -5.20
N ILE A 405 5.88 -27.51 -5.10
CA ILE A 405 5.32 -28.77 -4.57
C ILE A 405 4.79 -28.56 -3.14
N ALA A 406 5.60 -27.96 -2.27
CA ALA A 406 5.20 -27.72 -0.87
C ALA A 406 3.92 -26.86 -0.78
N ALA A 407 3.83 -25.79 -1.58
CA ALA A 407 2.68 -24.90 -1.60
C ALA A 407 1.42 -25.57 -2.15
N PHE A 408 1.53 -26.36 -3.22
CA PHE A 408 0.37 -27.01 -3.83
C PHE A 408 -0.03 -28.32 -3.13
N GLU A 409 0.83 -28.94 -2.32
CA GLU A 409 0.41 -29.95 -1.35
C GLU A 409 -0.49 -29.32 -0.28
N GLU A 410 -0.21 -28.09 0.17
CA GLU A 410 -1.09 -27.38 1.09
C GLU A 410 -2.46 -27.07 0.47
N VAL A 411 -2.49 -26.69 -0.81
CA VAL A 411 -3.74 -26.56 -1.58
C VAL A 411 -4.44 -27.92 -1.71
N ALA A 412 -3.69 -29.00 -1.97
CA ALA A 412 -4.24 -30.34 -2.12
C ALA A 412 -5.02 -30.80 -0.86
N ARG A 413 -4.51 -30.46 0.33
CA ARG A 413 -5.17 -30.74 1.62
C ARG A 413 -6.50 -29.99 1.78
N HIS A 414 -6.67 -28.84 1.13
CA HIS A 414 -7.85 -27.97 1.23
C HIS A 414 -8.70 -27.95 -0.05
N GLN A 415 -8.56 -28.95 -0.93
CA GLN A 415 -9.26 -28.97 -2.24
C GLN A 415 -10.78 -28.85 -2.15
N GLY A 416 -11.40 -29.28 -1.04
CA GLY A 416 -12.85 -29.16 -0.84
C GLY A 416 -13.33 -27.76 -0.46
N GLU A 417 -12.40 -26.87 -0.08
CA GLU A 417 -12.68 -25.53 0.46
C GLU A 417 -12.27 -24.41 -0.53
N VAL A 418 -11.59 -24.78 -1.62
CA VAL A 418 -11.02 -23.85 -2.59
C VAL A 418 -11.57 -24.07 -4.00
N VAL A 419 -11.74 -22.97 -4.74
CA VAL A 419 -12.08 -22.97 -6.17
C VAL A 419 -10.77 -22.89 -6.95
N VAL A 420 -10.35 -24.00 -7.55
CA VAL A 420 -9.15 -24.03 -8.39
C VAL A 420 -9.48 -23.54 -9.80
N VAL A 421 -8.68 -22.59 -10.29
CA VAL A 421 -8.80 -22.02 -11.64
C VAL A 421 -7.48 -22.23 -12.38
N GLN A 422 -7.50 -23.09 -13.40
CA GLN A 422 -6.33 -23.34 -14.24
C GLN A 422 -6.03 -22.15 -15.14
N GLN A 423 -4.76 -21.76 -15.18
CA GLN A 423 -4.32 -20.69 -16.08
C GLN A 423 -4.51 -21.09 -17.55
N ASP A 424 -4.34 -22.36 -17.89
CA ASP A 424 -4.56 -22.86 -19.26
C ASP A 424 -5.98 -22.56 -19.74
N ASP A 425 -6.98 -22.76 -18.87
CA ASP A 425 -8.39 -22.44 -19.14
C ASP A 425 -8.65 -20.94 -19.27
N LEU A 426 -7.99 -20.13 -18.45
CA LEU A 426 -8.08 -18.67 -18.55
C LEU A 426 -7.46 -18.15 -19.85
N ARG A 427 -6.44 -18.81 -20.39
CA ARG A 427 -5.76 -18.40 -21.63
C ARG A 427 -6.46 -18.93 -22.88
N ALA A 428 -6.99 -20.15 -22.82
CA ALA A 428 -7.69 -20.78 -23.93
C ALA A 428 -9.12 -20.25 -24.10
N ARG A 429 -9.85 -20.07 -22.97
CA ARG A 429 -11.28 -19.73 -22.95
C ARG A 429 -11.59 -18.66 -21.88
N PRO A 430 -10.94 -17.49 -21.89
CA PRO A 430 -11.03 -16.47 -20.82
C PRO A 430 -12.47 -16.11 -20.44
N GLN A 431 -13.32 -15.85 -21.44
CA GLN A 431 -14.70 -15.42 -21.20
C GLN A 431 -15.55 -16.52 -20.54
N ALA A 432 -15.44 -17.76 -21.01
CA ALA A 432 -16.21 -18.88 -20.45
C ALA A 432 -15.72 -19.20 -19.02
N THR A 433 -14.40 -19.24 -18.83
CA THR A 433 -13.78 -19.52 -17.53
C THR A 433 -14.15 -18.45 -16.50
N MET A 434 -14.05 -17.15 -16.85
CA MET A 434 -14.42 -16.08 -15.93
C MET A 434 -15.91 -16.02 -15.63
N LYS A 435 -16.79 -16.37 -16.57
CA LYS A 435 -18.23 -16.52 -16.27
C LYS A 435 -18.49 -17.59 -15.22
N ARG A 436 -17.81 -18.74 -15.31
CA ARG A 436 -17.90 -19.80 -14.29
C ARG A 436 -17.36 -19.32 -12.94
N VAL A 437 -16.21 -18.63 -12.93
CA VAL A 437 -15.64 -18.05 -11.71
C VAL A 437 -16.62 -17.07 -11.07
N CYS A 438 -17.21 -16.16 -11.85
CA CYS A 438 -18.21 -15.22 -11.34
C CYS A 438 -19.43 -15.97 -10.76
N SER A 439 -19.91 -17.01 -11.44
CA SER A 439 -21.02 -17.84 -10.98
C SER A 439 -20.70 -18.58 -9.68
N SER A 440 -19.52 -19.20 -9.55
CA SER A 440 -19.10 -19.88 -8.32
C SER A 440 -18.92 -18.93 -7.15
N LEU A 441 -18.56 -17.67 -7.44
CA LEU A 441 -18.44 -16.60 -6.46
C LEU A 441 -19.76 -15.86 -6.20
N GLY A 442 -20.86 -16.17 -6.89
CA GLY A 442 -22.10 -15.41 -6.79
C GLY A 442 -21.95 -13.93 -7.13
N ILE A 443 -21.00 -13.58 -8.00
CA ILE A 443 -20.76 -12.21 -8.48
C ILE A 443 -21.42 -12.04 -9.84
N ASP A 444 -22.21 -10.99 -10.04
CA ASP A 444 -22.73 -10.64 -11.35
C ASP A 444 -21.59 -10.16 -12.27
N ASN A 445 -21.43 -10.83 -13.41
CA ASN A 445 -20.43 -10.44 -14.41
C ASN A 445 -20.85 -9.18 -15.20
N ALA A 446 -22.11 -8.74 -15.09
CA ALA A 446 -22.66 -7.54 -15.72
C ALA A 446 -22.41 -7.44 -17.24
N GLY A 447 -22.28 -8.58 -17.93
CA GLY A 447 -21.95 -8.62 -19.37
C GLY A 447 -20.51 -8.22 -19.72
N THR A 448 -19.61 -8.14 -18.73
CA THR A 448 -18.20 -7.78 -18.91
C THR A 448 -17.50 -8.76 -19.86
N ASP A 449 -16.68 -8.20 -20.77
CA ASP A 449 -15.77 -8.97 -21.61
C ASP A 449 -14.38 -9.08 -20.94
N PHE A 450 -13.98 -10.32 -20.68
CA PHE A 450 -12.72 -10.71 -20.06
C PHE A 450 -11.66 -11.17 -21.05
N THR A 451 -11.96 -11.18 -22.36
CA THR A 451 -11.07 -11.76 -23.39
C THR A 451 -9.70 -11.10 -23.43
N SER A 452 -9.61 -9.79 -23.14
CA SER A 452 -8.36 -9.03 -23.12
C SER A 452 -7.55 -9.16 -21.82
N GLU A 453 -8.10 -9.75 -20.77
CA GLU A 453 -7.46 -9.80 -19.44
C GLU A 453 -6.37 -10.88 -19.35
N PHE A 454 -6.40 -11.86 -20.26
CA PHE A 454 -5.53 -13.02 -20.23
C PHE A 454 -4.77 -13.16 -21.54
N ARG A 455 -3.48 -13.48 -21.42
CA ARG A 455 -2.61 -13.66 -22.60
C ARG A 455 -3.03 -14.91 -23.38
N PRO A 456 -3.26 -14.83 -24.70
CA PRO A 456 -3.59 -16.01 -25.49
C PRO A 456 -2.38 -16.96 -25.63
N GLY A 457 -2.66 -18.21 -26.06
CA GLY A 457 -1.66 -19.21 -26.40
C GLY A 457 -1.22 -20.12 -25.24
N ALA A 458 -0.33 -21.08 -25.54
CA ALA A 458 0.25 -21.99 -24.56
C ALA A 458 1.31 -21.30 -23.69
N ASP A 459 1.57 -21.82 -22.49
CA ASP A 459 2.60 -21.30 -21.58
C ASP A 459 3.90 -22.03 -21.86
N PRO A 460 5.01 -21.34 -22.17
CA PRO A 460 6.29 -22.00 -22.35
C PRO A 460 6.67 -22.81 -21.11
N THR A 461 6.96 -24.09 -21.31
CA THR A 461 7.22 -25.05 -20.23
C THR A 461 8.66 -25.54 -20.37
N PRO A 462 9.62 -24.93 -19.66
CA PRO A 462 11.04 -25.28 -19.76
C PRO A 462 11.35 -26.47 -18.85
N GLU A 463 10.97 -27.67 -19.29
CA GLU A 463 11.11 -28.92 -18.52
C GLU A 463 12.58 -29.32 -18.30
N ASP A 464 13.46 -28.91 -19.21
CA ASP A 464 14.91 -29.18 -19.18
C ASP A 464 15.66 -28.45 -18.06
N LEU A 465 15.02 -27.50 -17.37
CA LEU A 465 15.62 -26.77 -16.25
C LEU A 465 15.61 -27.52 -14.93
N PHE A 466 14.85 -28.61 -14.82
CA PHE A 466 14.54 -29.24 -13.53
C PHE A 466 15.00 -30.69 -13.46
N SER A 467 15.26 -31.16 -12.25
CA SER A 467 15.52 -32.58 -11.99
C SER A 467 14.31 -33.44 -12.40
N PRO A 468 14.48 -34.53 -13.19
CA PRO A 468 13.37 -35.32 -13.71
C PRO A 468 12.42 -35.87 -12.64
N ASP A 469 12.96 -36.36 -11.52
CA ASP A 469 12.16 -36.93 -10.43
C ASP A 469 11.31 -35.86 -9.73
N LEU A 470 11.86 -34.64 -9.58
CA LEU A 470 11.16 -33.52 -8.96
C LEU A 470 10.06 -32.99 -9.88
N LEU A 471 10.34 -32.92 -11.18
CA LEU A 471 9.36 -32.51 -12.20
C LEU A 471 8.21 -33.51 -12.28
N ALA A 472 8.49 -34.82 -12.37
CA ALA A 472 7.46 -35.85 -12.38
C ALA A 472 6.55 -35.76 -11.15
N ARG A 473 7.12 -35.55 -9.97
CA ARG A 473 6.35 -35.33 -8.73
C ARG A 473 5.46 -34.09 -8.81
N ALA A 474 5.97 -33.00 -9.37
CA ALA A 474 5.22 -31.75 -9.50
C ALA A 474 4.07 -31.88 -10.52
N ASP A 475 4.29 -32.57 -11.64
CA ASP A 475 3.26 -32.82 -12.65
C ASP A 475 2.16 -33.75 -12.11
N ASP A 476 2.52 -34.81 -11.39
CA ASP A 476 1.54 -35.68 -10.71
C ASP A 476 0.68 -34.88 -9.71
N LEU A 477 1.30 -33.98 -8.95
CA LEU A 477 0.56 -33.10 -8.04
C LEU A 477 -0.33 -32.10 -8.79
N TYR A 478 0.16 -31.53 -9.88
CA TYR A 478 -0.62 -30.64 -10.74
C TYR A 478 -1.90 -31.34 -11.22
N GLU A 479 -1.79 -32.55 -11.76
CA GLU A 479 -2.95 -33.32 -12.23
C GLU A 479 -3.93 -33.64 -11.09
N ARG A 480 -3.44 -33.99 -9.89
CA ARG A 480 -4.30 -34.19 -8.71
C ARG A 480 -5.07 -32.94 -8.32
N VAL A 481 -4.45 -31.76 -8.37
CA VAL A 481 -5.10 -30.47 -8.03
C VAL A 481 -6.03 -30.03 -9.17
N ALA A 482 -5.64 -30.26 -10.42
CA ALA A 482 -6.40 -29.92 -11.62
C ALA A 482 -7.64 -30.78 -11.82
N ALA A 483 -7.62 -32.07 -11.46
CA ALA A 483 -8.74 -32.99 -11.65
C ALA A 483 -10.02 -32.56 -10.90
N LYS A 484 -9.89 -31.70 -9.90
CA LYS A 484 -11.02 -31.09 -9.16
C LYS A 484 -11.13 -29.58 -9.39
N ALA A 485 -10.37 -29.02 -10.33
CA ALA A 485 -10.65 -27.69 -10.85
C ALA A 485 -12.05 -27.67 -11.44
N MET A 486 -12.67 -26.48 -11.51
CA MET A 486 -14.04 -26.34 -12.02
C MET A 486 -14.19 -27.12 -13.31
N ALA A 487 -14.92 -28.25 -13.25
CA ALA A 487 -15.00 -29.21 -14.34
C ALA A 487 -15.42 -28.48 -15.62
N ALA A 488 -14.69 -28.74 -16.70
CA ALA A 488 -15.03 -28.25 -18.02
C ALA A 488 -16.23 -29.04 -18.54
N ASP A 489 -17.42 -28.80 -17.99
CA ASP A 489 -18.65 -29.35 -18.56
C ASP A 489 -18.97 -28.62 -19.87
N GLY A 490 -18.87 -29.40 -20.96
CA GLY A 490 -19.63 -29.32 -22.22
C GLY A 490 -19.82 -27.97 -22.89
#